data_AF-A0A2S1P7G8-F1
#
_entry.id   AF-A0A2S1P7G8-F1
#
_cell.length_a   1.000
_cell.length_b   1.000
_cell.length_c   1.000
_cell.angle_alpha   90.00
_cell.angle_beta   90.00
_cell.angle_gamma   90.00
#
_symmetry.space_group_name_H-M   'P 1'
#
loop_
_entity.id
_entity.type
_entity.pdbx_description
1 polymer ?
#
loop_
_entity_poly.entity_id
_entity_poly.type
_entity_poly.pdbx_seq_one_letter_code
_entity_poly.pdbx_strand_id
1 'polypeptide(L)'
;WVAVIGDWLNLVFKWILFGERPYWWVHETSYYINSSTPHIEQYPMTCETGPGSPSGHAMGAAGVYYTLVTSILAIMLSKENKSSSKSLYLRGSFWTLFWTVQVCVCLSRVFIAAHFPHQVFAGVISGMIVAEAFNRQKWIYSASLKNYFNITLFLLSFAVGLYLLLKALGVDLLWTLEKAQRWCVNPAWVHLDTTPFASLLRNMGTLFGLGLGLHSPLYTESKRSSSARVRMACIVASLSLLHLFDSIKPPTHTAVLFYLLSFCKSAT
;
A
#
# COMPACT_ATOMS: atom_id res chain seq x y z
N TRP A 1 -9.64 5.16 2.07
CA TRP A 1 -10.43 4.12 1.38
C TRP A 1 -9.77 3.61 0.12
N VAL A 2 -9.43 4.45 -0.87
CA VAL A 2 -8.64 4.00 -2.04
C VAL A 2 -7.36 3.25 -1.60
N ALA A 3 -6.59 3.82 -0.67
CA ALA A 3 -5.40 3.16 -0.11
C ALA A 3 -5.73 1.82 0.58
N VAL A 4 -6.73 1.80 1.46
CA VAL A 4 -7.13 0.60 2.21
C VAL A 4 -7.62 -0.53 1.31
N ILE A 5 -8.58 -0.23 0.41
CA ILE A 5 -9.12 -1.22 -0.52
C ILE A 5 -8.05 -1.62 -1.53
N GLY A 6 -7.22 -0.68 -1.96
CA GLY A 6 -6.08 -0.93 -2.83
C GLY A 6 -5.10 -1.92 -2.23
N ASP A 7 -4.66 -1.70 -0.98
CA ASP A 7 -3.75 -2.61 -0.29
C ASP A 7 -4.40 -3.95 0.02
N TRP A 8 -5.69 -3.97 0.37
CA TRP A 8 -6.43 -5.23 0.56
C TRP A 8 -6.55 -6.04 -0.73
N LEU A 9 -6.85 -5.39 -1.86
CA LEU A 9 -6.85 -6.05 -3.17
C LEU A 9 -5.44 -6.49 -3.58
N ASN A 10 -4.42 -5.68 -3.30
CA ASN A 10 -3.02 -6.06 -3.54
C ASN A 10 -2.67 -7.35 -2.79
N LEU A 11 -3.08 -7.44 -1.52
CA LEU A 11 -2.89 -8.63 -0.69
C LEU A 11 -3.56 -9.86 -1.30
N VAL A 12 -4.85 -9.75 -1.65
CA VAL A 12 -5.62 -10.82 -2.26
C VAL A 12 -4.97 -11.29 -3.57
N PHE A 13 -4.60 -10.35 -4.44
CA PHE A 13 -3.95 -10.69 -5.71
C PHE A 13 -2.58 -11.32 -5.53
N LYS A 14 -1.79 -10.88 -4.54
CA LYS A 14 -0.49 -11.52 -4.23
C LYS A 14 -0.65 -12.99 -3.88
N TRP A 15 -1.68 -13.34 -3.12
CA TRP A 15 -1.96 -14.74 -2.78
C TRP A 15 -2.52 -15.56 -3.93
N ILE A 16 -3.21 -14.95 -4.91
CA ILE A 16 -3.83 -15.67 -6.02
C ILE A 16 -2.89 -15.79 -7.22
N LEU A 17 -2.03 -14.80 -7.48
CA LEU A 17 -1.21 -14.72 -8.68
C LEU A 17 0.17 -15.36 -8.55
N PHE A 18 0.61 -15.71 -7.33
CA PHE A 18 1.90 -16.39 -7.06
C PHE A 18 3.09 -15.78 -7.81
N GLY A 19 3.18 -14.45 -7.84
CA GLY A 19 4.22 -13.77 -8.60
C GLY A 19 5.62 -14.01 -8.06
N GLU A 20 6.53 -14.48 -8.91
CA GLU A 20 7.97 -14.58 -8.64
C GLU A 20 8.63 -13.18 -8.51
N ARG A 21 9.82 -13.10 -7.92
CA ARG A 21 10.65 -11.89 -7.91
C ARG A 21 11.97 -12.10 -8.61
N PRO A 22 12.51 -11.09 -9.31
CA PRO A 22 13.74 -11.24 -10.09
C PRO A 22 14.92 -11.81 -9.29
N TYR A 23 15.15 -11.32 -8.06
CA TYR A 23 16.35 -11.67 -7.29
C TYR A 23 16.46 -13.15 -6.89
N TRP A 24 15.35 -13.87 -6.71
CA TRP A 24 15.37 -15.33 -6.49
C TRP A 24 15.08 -16.10 -7.77
N TRP A 25 14.22 -15.56 -8.65
CA TRP A 25 13.83 -16.23 -9.89
C TRP A 25 15.02 -16.50 -10.80
N VAL A 26 15.99 -15.58 -10.84
CA VAL A 26 17.19 -15.73 -11.66
C VAL A 26 18.00 -16.99 -11.33
N HIS A 27 17.96 -17.44 -10.08
CA HIS A 27 18.70 -18.61 -9.61
C HIS A 27 17.92 -19.92 -9.76
N GLU A 28 16.60 -19.85 -9.88
CA GLU A 28 15.73 -21.03 -9.90
C GLU A 28 15.14 -21.33 -11.29
N THR A 29 15.20 -20.35 -12.19
CA THR A 29 14.74 -20.52 -13.57
C THR A 29 15.61 -21.53 -14.32
N SER A 30 14.98 -22.40 -15.10
CA SER A 30 15.68 -23.33 -15.99
C SER A 30 16.36 -22.64 -17.17
N TYR A 31 16.03 -21.37 -17.41
CA TYR A 31 16.54 -20.60 -18.55
C TYR A 31 18.07 -20.48 -18.57
N TYR A 32 18.70 -20.40 -17.39
CA TYR A 32 20.15 -20.24 -17.28
C TYR A 32 20.91 -21.56 -17.01
N ILE A 33 20.29 -22.73 -17.14
CA ILE A 33 20.97 -24.03 -16.83
C ILE A 33 22.27 -24.22 -17.63
N ASN A 34 22.31 -23.77 -18.89
CA ASN A 34 23.44 -23.94 -19.79
C ASN A 34 24.29 -22.66 -19.97
N SER A 35 24.12 -21.67 -19.10
CA SER A 35 24.78 -20.36 -19.20
C SER A 35 25.11 -19.80 -17.82
N SER A 36 25.98 -18.79 -17.74
CA SER A 36 26.21 -18.10 -16.48
C SER A 36 24.95 -17.35 -16.03
N THR A 37 24.44 -17.67 -14.84
CA THR A 37 23.36 -16.91 -14.20
C THR A 37 23.76 -15.44 -14.07
N PRO A 38 22.92 -14.48 -14.49
CA PRO A 38 23.26 -13.07 -14.37
C PRO A 38 23.31 -12.64 -12.91
N HIS A 39 24.33 -11.87 -12.56
CA HIS A 39 24.47 -11.29 -11.23
C HIS A 39 23.46 -10.16 -11.02
N ILE A 40 22.67 -10.27 -9.95
CA ILE A 40 21.73 -9.22 -9.53
C ILE A 40 22.28 -8.58 -8.27
N GLU A 41 22.59 -7.28 -8.34
CA GLU A 41 22.93 -6.48 -7.18
C GLU A 41 21.73 -6.39 -6.22
N GLN A 42 21.95 -6.73 -4.96
CA GLN A 42 20.92 -6.69 -3.92
C GLN A 42 21.16 -5.54 -2.94
N TYR A 43 20.09 -4.86 -2.58
CA TYR A 43 20.07 -3.76 -1.63
C TYR A 43 19.18 -4.10 -0.43
N PRO A 44 19.22 -3.33 0.68
CA PRO A 44 18.36 -3.56 1.84
C PRO A 44 16.86 -3.61 1.56
N MET A 45 16.39 -3.08 0.43
CA MET A 45 14.99 -3.11 -0.01
C MET A 45 14.67 -4.19 -1.06
N THR A 46 15.66 -4.96 -1.52
CA THR A 46 15.46 -6.00 -2.54
C THR A 46 14.73 -7.22 -1.98
N CYS A 47 15.08 -7.64 -0.76
CA CYS A 47 14.66 -8.92 -0.18
C CYS A 47 13.29 -8.88 0.50
N GLU A 48 12.28 -8.36 -0.20
CA GLU A 48 10.90 -8.45 0.29
C GLU A 48 10.40 -9.90 0.28
N THR A 49 9.55 -10.23 1.25
CA THR A 49 9.17 -11.63 1.57
C THR A 49 7.80 -12.05 1.04
N GLY A 50 6.99 -11.12 0.51
CA GLY A 50 5.71 -11.41 -0.11
C GLY A 50 5.80 -11.65 -1.63
N PRO A 51 4.77 -12.28 -2.26
CA PRO A 51 4.70 -12.46 -3.71
C PRO A 51 4.82 -11.15 -4.49
N GLY A 52 5.38 -11.22 -5.69
CA GLY A 52 5.73 -10.05 -6.52
C GLY A 52 4.56 -9.40 -7.27
N SER A 53 3.47 -10.12 -7.52
CA SER A 53 2.39 -9.67 -8.42
C SER A 53 1.09 -9.30 -7.69
N PRO A 54 0.50 -8.11 -7.90
CA PRO A 54 1.09 -6.92 -8.52
C PRO A 54 1.96 -6.13 -7.51
N SER A 55 2.76 -5.21 -8.00
CA SER A 55 3.60 -4.37 -7.11
C SER A 55 2.73 -3.45 -6.25
N GLY A 56 2.79 -3.65 -4.92
CA GLY A 56 2.06 -2.83 -3.96
C GLY A 56 2.51 -1.37 -3.95
N HIS A 57 3.80 -1.12 -4.16
CA HIS A 57 4.35 0.24 -4.26
C HIS A 57 3.75 1.01 -5.45
N ALA A 58 3.74 0.38 -6.63
CA ALA A 58 3.17 0.97 -7.84
C ALA A 58 1.64 1.14 -7.72
N MET A 59 0.94 0.13 -7.18
CA MET A 59 -0.50 0.18 -6.97
C MET A 59 -0.94 1.25 -5.96
N GLY A 60 -0.26 1.33 -4.81
CA GLY A 60 -0.53 2.34 -3.79
C GLY A 60 -0.23 3.75 -4.27
N ALA A 61 0.93 3.96 -4.92
CA ALA A 61 1.29 5.24 -5.51
C ALA A 61 0.27 5.68 -6.58
N ALA A 62 -0.07 4.81 -7.53
CA ALA A 62 -1.07 5.10 -8.54
C ALA A 62 -2.42 5.46 -7.91
N GLY A 63 -2.90 4.67 -6.94
CA GLY A 63 -4.17 4.91 -6.28
C GLY A 63 -4.25 6.27 -5.58
N VAL A 64 -3.23 6.61 -4.79
CA VAL A 64 -3.17 7.87 -4.02
C VAL A 64 -3.01 9.08 -4.95
N TYR A 65 -2.02 9.06 -5.85
CA TYR A 65 -1.75 10.21 -6.71
C TYR A 65 -2.86 10.45 -7.75
N TYR A 66 -3.49 9.38 -8.25
CA TYR A 66 -4.66 9.51 -9.14
C TYR A 66 -5.83 10.20 -8.43
N THR A 67 -6.13 9.78 -7.20
CA THR A 67 -7.17 10.38 -6.34
C THR A 67 -6.87 11.86 -6.07
N LEU A 68 -5.60 12.18 -5.77
CA LEU A 68 -5.17 13.55 -5.51
C LEU A 68 -5.32 14.44 -6.76
N VAL A 69 -4.81 13.99 -7.91
CA VAL A 69 -4.87 14.74 -9.17
C VAL A 69 -6.32 15.01 -9.58
N THR A 70 -7.17 13.98 -9.56
CA THR A 70 -8.58 14.12 -9.93
C THR A 70 -9.34 15.03 -8.97
N SER A 71 -9.08 14.95 -7.66
CA SER A 71 -9.72 15.81 -6.66
C SER A 71 -9.31 17.27 -6.80
N ILE A 72 -8.00 17.53 -6.97
CA ILE A 72 -7.48 18.90 -7.15
C ILE A 72 -8.02 19.49 -8.46
N LEU A 73 -7.98 18.73 -9.55
CA LEU A 73 -8.54 19.17 -10.84
C LEU A 73 -10.03 19.47 -10.72
N ALA A 74 -10.82 18.64 -10.03
CA ALA A 74 -12.24 18.90 -9.82
C ALA A 74 -12.49 20.21 -9.05
N ILE A 75 -11.69 20.52 -8.02
CA ILE A 75 -11.81 21.76 -7.24
C ILE A 75 -11.35 22.98 -8.05
N MET A 76 -10.21 22.88 -8.73
CA MET A 76 -9.62 24.01 -9.47
C MET A 76 -10.34 24.34 -10.77
N LEU A 77 -11.04 23.38 -11.37
CA LEU A 77 -11.85 23.58 -12.57
C LEU A 77 -13.30 23.98 -12.25
N SER A 78 -13.81 23.65 -11.07
CA SER A 78 -15.16 24.08 -10.64
C SER A 78 -15.22 25.51 -10.10
N LYS A 79 -14.10 26.03 -9.55
CA LYS A 79 -14.06 27.36 -8.93
C LYS A 79 -13.84 28.54 -9.87
N GLU A 80 -13.41 28.33 -11.10
CA GLU A 80 -13.06 29.43 -12.01
C GLU A 80 -13.75 29.27 -13.37
N ASN A 81 -14.28 30.37 -13.92
CA ASN A 81 -14.58 30.53 -15.35
C ASN A 81 -13.26 30.59 -16.15
N LYS A 82 -12.49 29.49 -16.16
CA LYS A 82 -11.22 29.41 -16.88
C LYS A 82 -11.48 29.35 -18.39
N SER A 83 -10.72 30.14 -19.14
CA SER A 83 -10.54 29.91 -20.58
C SER A 83 -10.13 28.46 -20.84
N SER A 84 -10.65 27.87 -21.91
CA SER A 84 -10.39 26.48 -22.35
C SER A 84 -8.89 26.15 -22.35
N SER A 85 -8.04 27.09 -22.76
CA SER A 85 -6.59 26.92 -22.80
C SER A 85 -5.94 26.72 -21.41
N LYS A 86 -6.34 27.51 -20.41
CA LYS A 86 -5.82 27.38 -19.03
C LYS A 86 -6.25 26.07 -18.37
N SER A 87 -7.49 25.63 -18.64
CA SER A 87 -8.00 24.33 -18.16
C SER A 87 -7.21 23.16 -18.73
N LEU A 88 -6.91 23.21 -20.04
CA LEU A 88 -6.14 22.18 -20.73
C LEU A 88 -4.68 22.12 -20.23
N TYR A 89 -4.04 23.28 -20.02
CA TYR A 89 -2.70 23.35 -19.42
C TYR A 89 -2.66 22.75 -18.02
N LEU A 90 -3.62 23.08 -17.15
CA LEU A 90 -3.68 22.52 -15.79
C LEU A 90 -3.86 21.00 -15.82
N ARG A 91 -4.78 20.49 -16.65
CA ARG A 91 -4.95 19.03 -16.84
C ARG A 91 -3.65 18.39 -17.32
N GLY A 92 -3.02 18.95 -18.34
CA GLY A 92 -1.76 18.45 -18.87
C GLY A 92 -0.66 18.41 -17.81
N SER A 93 -0.50 19.48 -17.04
CA SER A 93 0.51 19.58 -15.98
C SER A 93 0.30 18.52 -14.88
N PHE A 94 -0.90 18.38 -14.33
CA PHE A 94 -1.16 17.42 -13.25
C PHE A 94 -1.03 15.96 -13.72
N TRP A 95 -1.49 15.63 -14.93
CA TRP A 95 -1.32 14.28 -15.47
C TRP A 95 0.14 13.98 -15.82
N THR A 96 0.89 14.96 -16.30
CA THR A 96 2.33 14.82 -16.54
C THR A 96 3.07 14.54 -15.23
N LEU A 97 2.75 15.28 -14.16
CA LEU A 97 3.31 15.04 -12.83
C LEU A 97 2.96 13.63 -12.32
N PHE A 98 1.71 13.21 -12.47
CA PHE A 98 1.27 11.87 -12.11
C PHE A 98 2.13 10.79 -12.80
N TRP A 99 2.24 10.85 -14.13
CA TRP A 99 3.01 9.85 -14.89
C TRP A 99 4.50 9.88 -14.56
N THR A 100 5.07 11.07 -14.34
CA THR A 100 6.47 11.21 -13.91
C THR A 100 6.71 10.45 -12.60
N VAL A 101 5.83 10.64 -11.61
CA VAL A 101 5.93 9.91 -10.33
C VAL A 101 5.75 8.41 -10.53
N GLN A 102 4.80 7.97 -11.37
CA GLN A 102 4.60 6.54 -11.63
C GLN A 102 5.82 5.90 -12.29
N VAL A 103 6.44 6.57 -13.26
CA VAL A 103 7.67 6.09 -13.91
C VAL A 103 8.78 5.97 -12.87
N CYS A 104 9.00 6.97 -12.03
CA CYS A 104 10.02 6.91 -10.97
C CYS A 104 9.78 5.75 -9.99
N VAL A 105 8.53 5.52 -9.57
CA VAL A 105 8.18 4.40 -8.69
C VAL A 105 8.38 3.06 -9.40
N CYS A 106 7.92 2.91 -10.64
CA CYS A 106 8.09 1.66 -11.37
C CYS A 106 9.57 1.34 -11.62
N LEU A 107 10.34 2.33 -12.07
CA LEU A 107 11.76 2.19 -12.30
C LEU A 107 12.50 1.83 -11.01
N SER A 108 12.24 2.52 -9.89
CA SER A 108 12.94 2.20 -8.64
C SER A 108 12.76 0.74 -8.22
N ARG A 109 11.56 0.19 -8.43
CA ARG A 109 11.22 -1.20 -8.10
C ARG A 109 11.82 -2.24 -9.04
N VAL A 110 11.97 -1.90 -10.32
CA VAL A 110 12.64 -2.73 -11.32
C VAL A 110 14.16 -2.68 -11.13
N PHE A 111 14.73 -1.51 -10.87
CA PHE A 111 16.18 -1.32 -10.67
C PHE A 111 16.72 -2.09 -9.46
N ILE A 112 15.99 -2.13 -8.35
CA ILE A 112 16.40 -2.92 -7.17
C ILE A 112 16.07 -4.42 -7.31
N ALA A 113 15.65 -4.87 -8.49
CA ALA A 113 15.28 -6.25 -8.80
C ALA A 113 14.19 -6.85 -7.87
N ALA A 114 13.35 -6.00 -7.29
CA ALA A 114 12.25 -6.43 -6.41
C ALA A 114 10.98 -6.80 -7.19
N HIS A 115 10.83 -6.33 -8.43
CA HIS A 115 9.69 -6.64 -9.30
C HIS A 115 10.08 -6.74 -10.77
N PHE A 116 9.33 -7.55 -11.51
CA PHE A 116 9.38 -7.54 -12.97
C PHE A 116 8.56 -6.37 -13.56
N PRO A 117 8.87 -5.91 -14.80
CA PRO A 117 8.16 -4.82 -15.45
C PRO A 117 6.63 -5.03 -15.51
N HIS A 118 6.18 -6.24 -15.86
CA HIS A 118 4.74 -6.53 -15.93
C HIS A 118 4.02 -6.39 -14.57
N GLN A 119 4.72 -6.64 -13.46
CA GLN A 119 4.14 -6.54 -12.10
C GLN A 119 3.93 -5.09 -11.67
N VAL A 120 4.85 -4.20 -12.05
CA VAL A 120 4.72 -2.76 -11.77
C VAL A 120 3.64 -2.14 -12.66
N PHE A 121 3.55 -2.51 -13.94
CA PHE A 121 2.47 -2.07 -14.82
C PHE A 121 1.10 -2.54 -14.34
N ALA A 122 0.97 -3.82 -13.99
CA ALA A 122 -0.27 -4.36 -13.41
C ALA A 122 -0.64 -3.63 -12.11
N GLY A 123 0.36 -3.26 -11.29
CA GLY A 123 0.18 -2.43 -10.11
C GLY A 123 -0.43 -1.07 -10.42
N VAL A 124 0.18 -0.31 -11.35
CA VAL A 124 -0.33 1.02 -11.76
C VAL A 124 -1.77 0.94 -12.25
N ILE A 125 -2.06 0.00 -13.16
CA ILE A 125 -3.41 -0.18 -13.73
C ILE A 125 -4.42 -0.49 -12.62
N SER A 126 -4.10 -1.47 -11.77
CA SER A 126 -4.97 -1.87 -10.65
C SER A 126 -5.23 -0.70 -9.70
N GLY A 127 -4.19 0.09 -9.39
CA GLY A 127 -4.28 1.26 -8.51
C GLY A 127 -5.20 2.34 -9.09
N MET A 128 -5.09 2.62 -10.40
CA MET A 128 -5.97 3.57 -11.09
C MET A 128 -7.42 3.09 -11.12
N ILE A 129 -7.68 1.79 -11.36
CA ILE A 129 -9.03 1.21 -11.35
C ILE A 129 -9.66 1.37 -9.96
N VAL A 130 -8.92 1.03 -8.89
CA VAL A 130 -9.38 1.19 -7.51
C VAL A 130 -9.64 2.67 -7.20
N ALA A 131 -8.76 3.57 -7.64
CA ALA A 131 -8.97 4.98 -7.45
C ALA A 131 -10.26 5.46 -8.16
N GLU A 132 -10.46 5.15 -9.44
CA GLU A 132 -11.67 5.60 -10.15
C GLU A 132 -12.95 5.04 -9.51
N ALA A 133 -12.94 3.77 -9.08
CA ALA A 133 -14.09 3.14 -8.44
C ALA A 133 -14.47 3.75 -7.08
N PHE A 134 -13.48 4.16 -6.28
CA PHE A 134 -13.72 4.60 -4.90
C PHE A 134 -13.58 6.10 -4.64
N ASN A 135 -12.95 6.86 -5.55
CA ASN A 135 -12.71 8.30 -5.39
C ASN A 135 -14.01 9.13 -5.32
N ARG A 136 -15.06 8.70 -6.02
CA ARG A 136 -16.31 9.47 -6.10
C ARG A 136 -17.37 9.06 -5.05
N GLN A 137 -17.06 8.08 -4.20
CA GLN A 137 -18.08 7.48 -3.35
C GLN A 137 -18.31 8.26 -2.06
N LYS A 138 -19.30 9.16 -2.08
CA LYS A 138 -19.62 10.07 -0.95
C LYS A 138 -20.22 9.37 0.28
N TRP A 139 -20.81 8.17 0.12
CA TRP A 139 -21.43 7.40 1.23
C TRP A 139 -20.45 7.09 2.39
N ILE A 140 -19.16 7.21 2.11
CA ILE A 140 -18.04 6.87 2.97
C ILE A 140 -17.98 7.82 4.17
N TYR A 141 -18.25 9.11 3.93
CA TYR A 141 -18.20 10.15 4.97
C TYR A 141 -19.46 10.19 5.83
N SER A 142 -20.54 9.55 5.37
CA SER A 142 -21.81 9.42 6.10
C SER A 142 -22.00 8.03 6.73
N ALA A 143 -21.05 7.12 6.55
CA ALA A 143 -21.15 5.76 7.09
C ALA A 143 -21.00 5.77 8.62
N SER A 144 -21.91 5.09 9.31
CA SER A 144 -21.89 4.95 10.77
C SER A 144 -20.67 4.14 11.24
N LEU A 145 -20.26 4.33 12.49
CA LEU A 145 -19.19 3.55 13.12
C LEU A 145 -19.44 2.03 13.00
N LYS A 146 -20.71 1.60 13.11
CA LYS A 146 -21.12 0.21 12.92
C LYS A 146 -20.76 -0.31 11.52
N ASN A 147 -20.95 0.50 10.48
CA ASN A 147 -20.59 0.12 9.11
C ASN A 147 -19.07 0.06 8.93
N TYR A 148 -18.31 1.00 9.48
CA TYR A 148 -16.84 0.94 9.48
C TYR A 148 -16.33 -0.33 10.16
N PHE A 149 -16.87 -0.67 11.33
CA PHE A 149 -16.55 -1.90 12.04
C PHE A 149 -16.89 -3.14 11.23
N ASN A 150 -18.11 -3.21 10.68
CA ASN A 150 -18.55 -4.35 9.87
C ASN A 150 -17.71 -4.54 8.59
N ILE A 151 -17.34 -3.45 7.90
CA ILE A 151 -16.48 -3.52 6.72
C ILE A 151 -15.09 -4.02 7.11
N THR A 152 -14.51 -3.48 8.19
CA THR A 152 -13.20 -3.90 8.68
C THR A 152 -13.21 -5.39 9.06
N LEU A 153 -14.23 -5.83 9.80
CA LEU A 153 -14.42 -7.23 10.16
C LEU A 153 -14.59 -8.12 8.92
N PHE A 154 -15.40 -7.70 7.94
CA PHE A 154 -15.58 -8.43 6.68
C PHE A 154 -14.26 -8.59 5.91
N LEU A 155 -13.50 -7.50 5.72
CA LEU A 155 -12.23 -7.53 5.00
C LEU A 155 -11.21 -8.44 5.70
N LEU A 156 -11.17 -8.41 7.04
CA LEU A 156 -10.33 -9.29 7.85
C LEU A 156 -10.75 -10.75 7.72
N SER A 157 -12.03 -11.05 7.98
CA SER A 157 -12.57 -12.40 7.91
C SER A 157 -12.40 -13.00 6.51
N PHE A 158 -12.57 -12.21 5.45
CA PHE A 158 -12.32 -12.66 4.09
C PHE A 158 -10.83 -12.98 3.86
N ALA A 159 -9.92 -12.10 4.28
CA ALA A 159 -8.49 -12.34 4.09
C ALA A 159 -8.02 -13.58 4.87
N VAL A 160 -8.47 -13.75 6.12
CA VAL A 160 -8.18 -14.94 6.93
C VAL A 160 -8.83 -16.19 6.31
N GLY A 161 -10.08 -16.09 5.85
CA GLY A 161 -10.78 -17.19 5.18
C GLY A 161 -10.07 -17.63 3.90
N LEU A 162 -9.65 -16.69 3.06
CA LEU A 162 -8.86 -16.96 1.85
C LEU A 162 -7.52 -17.61 2.20
N TYR A 163 -6.82 -17.12 3.21
CA TYR A 163 -5.58 -17.73 3.71
C TYR A 163 -5.79 -19.19 4.14
N LEU A 164 -6.81 -19.46 4.95
CA LEU A 164 -7.12 -20.81 5.42
C LEU A 164 -7.55 -21.73 4.27
N LEU A 165 -8.31 -21.21 3.30
CA LEU A 165 -8.71 -21.95 2.11
C LEU A 165 -7.51 -22.36 1.26
N LEU A 166 -6.61 -21.42 0.96
CA LEU A 166 -5.39 -21.71 0.19
C LEU A 166 -4.54 -22.76 0.92
N LYS A 167 -4.38 -22.63 2.24
CA LYS A 167 -3.70 -23.64 3.06
C LYS A 167 -4.38 -25.01 2.99
N ALA A 168 -5.71 -25.06 3.05
CA ALA A 168 -6.48 -26.31 2.96
C ALA A 168 -6.39 -26.97 1.57
N LEU A 169 -6.23 -26.17 0.51
CA LEU A 169 -5.97 -26.64 -0.86
C LEU A 169 -4.52 -27.08 -1.09
N GLY A 170 -3.68 -27.10 -0.04
CA GLY A 170 -2.28 -27.55 -0.13
C GLY A 170 -1.33 -26.52 -0.75
N VAL A 171 -1.75 -25.26 -0.88
CA VAL A 171 -0.88 -24.18 -1.31
C VAL A 171 0.11 -23.86 -0.18
N ASP A 172 1.40 -23.99 -0.47
CA ASP A 172 2.43 -23.43 0.40
C ASP A 172 2.35 -21.91 0.36
N LEU A 173 2.11 -21.27 1.51
CA LEU A 173 2.01 -19.81 1.66
C LEU A 173 3.32 -19.20 2.18
N LEU A 174 4.26 -20.04 2.63
CA LEU A 174 5.58 -19.65 3.11
C LEU A 174 6.65 -19.78 2.02
N TRP A 175 6.30 -20.30 0.84
CA TRP A 175 7.20 -20.48 -0.30
C TRP A 175 8.04 -19.23 -0.62
N THR A 176 7.46 -18.03 -0.54
CA THR A 176 8.21 -16.77 -0.80
C THR A 176 9.16 -16.41 0.33
N LEU A 177 8.83 -16.77 1.56
CA LEU A 177 9.70 -16.55 2.72
C LEU A 177 10.93 -17.46 2.62
N GLU A 178 10.73 -18.73 2.27
CA GLU A 178 11.83 -19.68 2.06
C GLU A 178 12.76 -19.23 0.93
N LYS A 179 12.18 -18.77 -0.21
CA LYS A 179 12.97 -18.19 -1.31
C LYS A 179 13.73 -16.94 -0.89
N ALA A 180 13.10 -16.04 -0.15
CA ALA A 180 13.75 -14.83 0.35
C ALA A 180 14.91 -15.16 1.30
N GLN A 181 14.73 -16.10 2.22
CA GLN A 181 15.78 -16.54 3.15
C GLN A 181 16.95 -17.23 2.42
N ARG A 182 16.66 -17.97 1.35
CA ARG A 182 17.66 -18.71 0.59
C ARG A 182 18.52 -17.82 -0.31
N TRP A 183 17.88 -16.86 -0.99
CA TRP A 183 18.51 -16.10 -2.07
C TRP A 183 18.84 -14.65 -1.71
N CYS A 184 18.43 -14.18 -0.52
CA CYS A 184 18.88 -12.88 -0.04
C CYS A 184 20.33 -12.93 0.42
N VAL A 185 21.16 -12.00 -0.05
CA VAL A 185 22.60 -11.93 0.30
C VAL A 185 22.82 -11.65 1.79
N ASN A 186 21.94 -10.86 2.40
CA ASN A 186 22.05 -10.52 3.82
C ASN A 186 20.73 -10.87 4.55
N PRO A 187 20.76 -11.80 5.51
CA PRO A 187 19.54 -12.21 6.23
C PRO A 187 18.88 -11.05 7.00
N ALA A 188 19.63 -10.01 7.36
CA ALA A 188 19.08 -8.80 7.99
C ALA A 188 18.19 -7.96 7.05
N TRP A 189 18.22 -8.21 5.74
CA TRP A 189 17.36 -7.55 4.76
C TRP A 189 16.07 -8.33 4.48
N VAL A 190 15.91 -9.52 5.07
CA VAL A 190 14.68 -10.31 4.99
C VAL A 190 13.68 -9.72 5.99
N HIS A 191 12.81 -8.85 5.52
CA HIS A 191 11.90 -8.13 6.41
C HIS A 191 10.54 -8.84 6.56
N LEU A 192 10.20 -9.21 7.80
CA LEU A 192 8.91 -9.83 8.16
C LEU A 192 7.71 -8.87 8.05
N ASP A 193 7.95 -7.56 8.07
CA ASP A 193 6.93 -6.51 7.89
C ASP A 193 6.38 -6.44 6.46
N THR A 194 7.13 -6.95 5.48
CA THR A 194 6.70 -7.05 4.07
C THR A 194 5.85 -8.30 3.80
N THR A 195 5.59 -9.10 4.84
CA THR A 195 4.69 -10.24 4.71
C THR A 195 3.25 -9.80 4.44
N PRO A 196 2.50 -10.59 3.67
CA PRO A 196 1.06 -10.39 3.46
C PRO A 196 0.27 -10.15 4.76
N PHE A 197 0.58 -10.90 5.81
CA PHE A 197 -0.13 -10.81 7.09
C PHE A 197 0.19 -9.53 7.88
N ALA A 198 1.45 -9.08 7.88
CA ALA A 198 1.81 -7.78 8.45
C ALA A 198 1.05 -6.63 7.76
N SER A 199 0.95 -6.67 6.42
CA SER A 199 0.21 -5.68 5.66
C SER A 199 -1.29 -5.69 6.00
N LEU A 200 -1.88 -6.88 6.18
CA LEU A 200 -3.28 -7.02 6.59
C LEU A 200 -3.54 -6.31 7.94
N LEU A 201 -2.71 -6.58 8.94
CA LEU A 201 -2.89 -6.00 10.27
C LEU A 201 -2.68 -4.48 10.30
N ARG A 202 -1.71 -3.97 9.54
CA ARG A 202 -1.54 -2.52 9.37
C ARG A 202 -2.81 -1.88 8.81
N ASN A 203 -3.38 -2.46 7.76
CA ASN A 203 -4.61 -1.95 7.14
C ASN A 203 -5.80 -1.98 8.10
N MET A 204 -5.94 -3.05 8.89
CA MET A 204 -7.01 -3.15 9.88
C MET A 204 -6.83 -2.13 10.99
N GLY A 205 -5.60 -1.92 11.47
CA GLY A 205 -5.28 -0.90 12.44
C GLY A 205 -5.67 0.49 11.93
N THR A 206 -5.25 0.85 10.72
CA THR A 206 -5.58 2.16 10.12
C THR A 206 -7.08 2.37 9.92
N LEU A 207 -7.83 1.34 9.49
CA LEU A 207 -9.29 1.44 9.38
C LEU A 207 -9.96 1.64 10.74
N PHE A 208 -9.53 0.86 11.73
CA PHE A 208 -10.06 0.93 13.08
C PHE A 208 -9.76 2.30 13.73
N GLY A 209 -8.50 2.76 13.64
CA GLY A 209 -8.07 4.08 14.10
C GLY A 209 -8.83 5.22 13.43
N LEU A 210 -9.02 5.16 12.10
CA LEU A 210 -9.84 6.13 11.37
C LEU A 210 -11.29 6.14 11.86
N GLY A 211 -11.87 4.97 12.10
CA GLY A 211 -13.22 4.83 12.65
C GLY A 211 -13.36 5.49 14.03
N LEU A 212 -12.42 5.24 14.93
CA LEU A 212 -12.34 5.86 16.25
C LEU A 212 -12.14 7.37 16.17
N GLY A 213 -11.23 7.83 15.32
CA GLY A 213 -10.92 9.26 15.16
C GLY A 213 -12.11 10.07 14.66
N LEU A 214 -12.84 9.56 13.65
CA LEU A 214 -14.00 10.25 13.07
C LEU A 214 -15.22 10.30 14.01
N HIS A 215 -15.33 9.37 14.94
CA HIS A 215 -16.44 9.29 15.91
C HIS A 215 -16.05 9.75 17.32
N SER A 216 -14.82 10.22 17.51
CA SER A 216 -14.38 10.79 18.78
C SER A 216 -15.09 12.14 19.02
N PRO A 217 -15.59 12.40 20.24
CA PRO A 217 -16.20 13.70 20.57
C PRO A 217 -15.25 14.89 20.33
N LEU A 218 -13.94 14.65 20.42
CA LEU A 218 -12.90 15.64 20.13
C LEU A 218 -12.89 16.09 18.65
N TYR A 219 -13.26 15.20 17.71
CA TYR A 219 -13.36 15.54 16.29
C TYR A 219 -14.55 16.46 16.03
N THR A 220 -15.69 16.20 16.67
CA THR A 220 -16.89 17.05 16.55
C THR A 220 -16.68 18.45 17.12
N GLU A 221 -15.92 18.59 18.22
CA GLU A 221 -15.58 19.89 18.80
C GLU A 221 -14.56 20.65 17.94
N SER A 222 -13.50 19.97 17.46
CA SER A 222 -12.50 20.57 16.57
C SER A 222 -13.11 21.08 15.26
N LYS A 223 -14.02 20.32 14.64
CA LYS A 223 -14.71 20.72 13.40
C LYS A 223 -15.53 22.00 13.55
N ARG A 224 -16.04 22.28 14.77
CA ARG A 224 -16.90 23.43 15.06
C ARG A 224 -16.12 24.72 15.33
N SER A 225 -14.83 24.63 15.66
CA SER A 225 -14.04 25.76 16.21
C SER A 225 -12.64 25.96 15.59
N SER A 226 -12.18 25.11 14.66
CA SER A 226 -10.78 25.18 14.25
C SER A 226 -10.48 26.37 13.31
N SER A 227 -9.60 27.28 13.74
CA SER A 227 -8.92 28.21 12.83
C SER A 227 -7.91 27.48 11.94
N ALA A 228 -7.54 28.06 10.79
CA ALA A 228 -6.56 27.48 9.87
C ALA A 228 -5.20 27.20 10.54
N ARG A 229 -4.81 28.02 11.53
CA ARG A 229 -3.58 27.84 12.32
C ARG A 229 -3.63 26.59 13.19
N VAL A 230 -4.76 26.31 13.82
CA VAL A 230 -4.94 25.09 14.64
C VAL A 230 -4.89 23.84 13.76
N ARG A 231 -5.51 23.87 12.57
CA ARG A 231 -5.41 22.76 11.61
C ARG A 231 -3.97 22.50 11.17
N MET A 232 -3.22 23.56 10.88
CA MET A 232 -1.82 23.43 10.48
C MET A 232 -0.96 22.87 11.62
N ALA A 233 -1.16 23.36 12.85
CA ALA A 233 -0.49 22.85 14.04
C ALA A 233 -0.81 21.36 14.28
N CYS A 234 -2.07 20.94 14.12
CA CYS A 234 -2.44 19.52 14.20
C CYS A 234 -1.77 18.69 13.12
N ILE A 235 -1.73 19.15 11.86
CA ILE A 235 -1.05 18.43 10.78
C ILE A 235 0.44 18.24 11.11
N VAL A 236 1.12 19.31 11.54
CA VAL A 236 2.54 19.25 11.91
C VAL A 236 2.75 18.30 13.10
N ALA A 237 1.94 18.42 14.16
CA ALA A 237 2.03 17.55 15.33
C ALA A 237 1.81 16.07 14.96
N SER A 238 0.80 15.77 14.14
CA SER A 238 0.52 14.41 13.66
C SER A 238 1.67 13.86 12.81
N LEU A 239 2.24 14.66 11.90
CA LEU A 239 3.38 14.24 11.08
C LEU A 239 4.62 13.96 11.93
N SER A 240 4.92 14.81 12.92
CA SER A 240 6.02 14.61 13.85
C SER A 240 5.83 13.35 14.70
N LEU A 241 4.60 13.12 15.19
CA LEU A 241 4.26 11.92 15.97
C LEU A 241 4.40 10.65 15.12
N LEU A 242 3.94 10.69 13.87
CA LEU A 242 4.09 9.59 12.91
C LEU A 242 5.57 9.28 12.65
N HIS A 243 6.42 10.29 12.44
CA HIS A 243 7.86 10.09 12.29
C HIS A 243 8.52 9.49 13.53
N LEU A 244 8.09 9.91 14.73
CA LEU A 244 8.62 9.36 15.98
C LEU A 244 8.18 7.91 16.18
N PHE A 245 6.92 7.58 15.89
CA PHE A 245 6.45 6.20 15.89
C PHE A 245 7.11 5.35 14.81
N ASP A 246 7.47 5.93 13.66
CA ASP A 246 8.18 5.20 12.61
C ASP A 246 9.61 4.82 13.00
N SER A 247 10.24 5.66 13.82
CA SER A 247 11.57 5.41 14.37
C SER A 247 11.61 4.24 15.37
N ILE A 248 10.45 3.86 15.95
CA ILE A 248 10.34 2.75 16.90
C ILE A 248 10.01 1.46 16.12
N LYS A 249 11.00 0.56 16.03
CA LYS A 249 10.80 -0.78 15.45
C LYS A 249 10.25 -1.74 16.51
N PRO A 250 9.11 -2.41 16.27
CA PRO A 250 8.59 -3.39 17.21
C PRO A 250 9.54 -4.60 17.31
N PRO A 251 9.65 -5.23 18.50
CA PRO A 251 10.49 -6.41 18.71
C PRO A 251 10.06 -7.56 17.80
N THR A 252 11.02 -8.13 17.08
CA THR A 252 10.81 -9.19 16.07
C THR A 252 10.92 -10.62 16.63
N HIS A 253 11.33 -10.78 17.90
CA HIS A 253 11.57 -12.08 18.52
C HIS A 253 10.32 -12.93 18.73
N THR A 254 9.13 -12.32 18.81
CA THR A 254 7.86 -13.03 18.92
C THR A 254 6.89 -12.49 17.86
N ALA A 255 6.58 -13.32 16.87
CA ALA A 255 5.73 -12.94 15.73
C ALA A 255 4.38 -12.35 16.20
N VAL A 256 3.76 -12.93 17.23
CA VAL A 256 2.50 -12.44 17.82
C VAL A 256 2.63 -11.02 18.37
N LEU A 257 3.70 -10.72 19.10
CA LEU A 257 3.94 -9.39 19.66
C LEU A 257 4.23 -8.37 18.56
N PHE A 258 5.02 -8.75 17.56
CA PHE A 258 5.30 -7.92 16.38
C PHE A 258 3.99 -7.53 15.65
N TYR A 259 3.12 -8.50 15.41
CA TYR A 259 1.85 -8.29 14.72
C TYR A 259 0.88 -7.42 15.54
N LEU A 260 0.79 -7.65 16.85
CA LEU A 260 -0.09 -6.89 17.75
C LEU A 260 0.38 -5.42 17.87
N LEU A 261 1.69 -5.21 18.07
CA LEU A 261 2.27 -3.86 18.12
C LEU A 261 2.15 -3.13 16.78
N SER A 262 2.29 -3.84 15.66
CA SER A 262 2.09 -3.27 14.32
C SER A 262 0.64 -2.80 14.11
N PHE A 263 -0.34 -3.57 14.58
CA PHE A 263 -1.75 -3.17 14.56
C PHE A 263 -1.97 -1.91 15.41
N CYS A 264 -1.50 -1.91 16.66
CA CYS A 264 -1.66 -0.76 17.57
C CYS A 264 -1.00 0.51 17.01
N LYS A 265 0.23 0.40 16.49
CA LYS A 265 0.94 1.51 15.82
C LYS A 265 0.13 2.06 14.64
N SER A 266 -0.56 1.20 13.90
CA SER A 266 -1.33 1.60 12.71
C SER A 266 -2.71 2.18 13.06
N ALA A 267 -3.21 1.94 14.27
CA ALA A 267 -4.48 2.42 14.79
C ALA A 267 -4.40 3.76 15.54
N THR A 268 -3.19 4.28 15.76
CA THR A 268 -2.90 5.53 16.47
C THR A 268 -2.68 6.67 15.47
#